data_AF-A0ABD1PMR3-F1
#
_entry.id   AF-A0ABD1PMR3-F1
#
_cell.length_a   1.000
_cell.length_b   1.000
_cell.length_c   1.000
_cell.angle_alpha   90.00
_cell.angle_beta   90.00
_cell.angle_gamma   90.00
#
_symmetry.space_group_name_H-M   'P 1'
#
loop_
_entity.id
_entity.type
_entity.pdbx_description
1 polymer ?
#
loop_
_entity_poly.entity_id
_entity_poly.type
_entity_poly.pdbx_seq_one_letter_code
_entity_poly.pdbx_strand_id
1 'polypeptide(L)'
;MIVGGSQYLEGSRRQRCKLSKKAHNSYQVLPGTTANSDAEKFSFSEEDASHVLQPHSDALVITMLVSRVNIHQTVVDDGSFVNVLYLRTFKQMDIDARHVRPFPKPLQGFTGYYVNSKGQIALVVELGLPPATGESL
;
A
#
# COMPACT_ATOMS: atom_id res chain seq x y z
N MET A 1 -12.95 -0.30 -9.27
CA MET A 1 -13.60 -0.14 -7.95
C MET A 1 -13.27 -1.39 -7.17
N ILE A 2 -12.36 -1.29 -6.19
CA ILE A 2 -12.19 -2.36 -5.21
C ILE A 2 -13.27 -2.12 -4.16
N VAL A 3 -14.32 -2.95 -4.15
CA VAL A 3 -15.40 -2.87 -3.17
C VAL A 3 -15.03 -3.80 -2.02
N GLY A 4 -14.31 -3.28 -1.05
CA GLY A 4 -13.95 -3.98 0.20
C GLY A 4 -15.09 -3.87 1.21
N GLY A 5 -16.19 -4.58 0.99
CA GLY A 5 -17.24 -4.78 1.98
C GLY A 5 -17.23 -6.24 2.44
N SER A 6 -16.74 -6.51 3.65
CA SER A 6 -16.85 -7.84 4.26
C SER A 6 -18.32 -8.13 4.58
N GLN A 7 -18.92 -9.08 3.87
CA GLN A 7 -20.25 -9.60 4.21
C GLN A 7 -20.19 -10.68 5.30
N TYR A 8 -19.04 -10.89 5.96
CA TYR A 8 -18.94 -11.80 7.10
C TYR A 8 -19.27 -11.07 8.40
N LEU A 9 -20.56 -10.77 8.58
CA LEU A 9 -21.14 -10.48 9.88
C LEU A 9 -21.53 -11.81 10.52
N GLU A 10 -20.60 -12.43 11.26
CA GLU A 10 -20.86 -13.20 12.49
C GLU A 10 -19.50 -13.60 13.11
N GLY A 11 -19.00 -12.81 14.05
CA GLY A 11 -17.77 -13.13 14.78
C GLY A 11 -17.34 -12.04 15.76
N SER A 12 -16.97 -12.44 16.98
CA SER A 12 -16.62 -11.51 18.05
C SER A 12 -15.38 -10.68 17.71
N ARG A 13 -15.39 -9.39 18.11
CA ARG A 13 -14.25 -8.46 17.96
C ARG A 13 -12.93 -9.04 18.51
N ARG A 14 -12.99 -9.88 19.56
CA ARG A 14 -11.84 -10.61 20.12
C ARG A 14 -11.32 -11.73 19.21
N GLN A 15 -12.17 -12.41 18.44
CA GLN A 15 -11.74 -13.46 17.49
C GLN A 15 -11.06 -12.84 16.26
N ARG A 16 -11.59 -11.71 15.76
CA ARG A 16 -10.98 -10.96 14.64
C ARG A 16 -9.56 -10.49 14.94
N CYS A 17 -9.34 -9.96 16.15
CA CYS A 17 -8.01 -9.49 16.57
C CYS A 17 -7.02 -10.64 16.79
N LYS A 18 -7.50 -11.82 17.22
CA LYS A 18 -6.65 -13.02 17.36
C LYS A 18 -6.23 -13.63 16.02
N LEU A 19 -7.04 -13.50 14.97
CA LEU A 19 -6.70 -14.01 13.63
C LEU A 19 -5.62 -13.14 12.95
N SER A 20 -5.73 -11.81 13.10
CA SER A 20 -4.73 -10.84 12.60
C SER A 20 -3.34 -11.08 13.22
N LYS A 21 -3.26 -11.35 14.52
CA LYS A 21 -1.99 -11.64 15.21
C LYS A 21 -1.26 -12.90 14.72
N LYS A 22 -1.94 -13.82 14.03
CA LYS A 22 -1.35 -15.10 13.58
C LYS A 22 -0.73 -15.02 12.17
N ALA A 23 -1.00 -13.96 11.42
CA ALA A 23 -0.40 -13.73 10.11
C ALA A 23 0.91 -12.93 10.26
N HIS A 24 1.93 -13.56 10.85
CA HIS A 24 3.28 -13.03 10.74
C HIS A 24 3.72 -13.20 9.27
N ASN A 25 3.84 -12.08 8.56
CA ASN A 25 4.31 -12.00 7.19
C ASN A 25 5.79 -12.42 7.16
N SER A 26 6.09 -13.65 6.75
CA SER A 26 7.46 -14.09 6.52
C SER A 26 7.87 -13.73 5.09
N TYR A 27 8.65 -12.67 4.97
CA TYR A 27 9.36 -12.37 3.74
C TYR A 27 10.35 -13.51 3.46
N GLN A 28 10.09 -14.32 2.42
CA GLN A 28 11.11 -15.22 1.90
C GLN A 28 12.01 -14.42 0.95
N VAL A 29 13.19 -14.08 1.42
CA VAL A 29 14.29 -13.58 0.58
C VAL A 29 14.77 -14.75 -0.28
N LEU A 30 14.88 -14.53 -1.59
CA LEU A 30 15.45 -15.50 -2.54
C LEU A 30 16.85 -15.94 -2.08
N PRO A 31 17.15 -17.24 -2.01
CA PRO A 31 18.43 -17.72 -1.51
C PRO A 31 19.50 -17.55 -2.60
N GLY A 32 20.28 -16.48 -2.53
CA GLY A 32 21.37 -16.28 -3.50
C GLY A 32 22.13 -14.96 -3.49
N THR A 33 21.98 -14.06 -2.51
CA THR A 33 22.84 -12.87 -2.44
C THR A 33 23.30 -12.65 -1.00
N THR A 34 24.56 -13.00 -0.75
CA THR A 34 25.30 -12.61 0.45
C THR A 34 25.57 -11.11 0.38
N ALA A 35 24.77 -10.31 1.09
CA ALA A 35 25.10 -8.92 1.39
C ALA A 35 25.03 -8.75 2.92
N ASN A 36 26.10 -8.18 3.46
CA ASN A 36 26.29 -7.95 4.89
C ASN A 36 25.18 -7.06 5.48
N SER A 37 24.89 -7.36 6.75
CA SER A 37 24.25 -6.59 7.83
C SER A 37 23.68 -5.19 7.54
N ASP A 38 22.54 -4.94 8.19
CA ASP A 38 21.87 -3.64 8.39
C ASP A 38 20.87 -3.20 7.32
N ALA A 39 20.03 -4.13 6.86
CA ALA A 39 18.69 -3.73 6.47
C ALA A 39 17.93 -3.36 7.75
N GLU A 40 17.97 -2.08 8.12
CA GLU A 40 17.19 -1.52 9.23
C GLU A 40 15.74 -1.97 9.04
N LYS A 41 15.31 -2.90 9.90
CA LYS A 41 13.97 -3.45 9.87
C LYS A 41 13.05 -2.34 10.38
N PHE A 42 12.45 -1.61 9.46
CA PHE A 42 11.40 -0.65 9.78
C PHE A 42 10.21 -1.42 10.35
N SER A 43 10.10 -1.47 11.68
CA SER A 43 9.03 -2.13 12.41
C SER A 43 8.44 -1.17 13.43
N PHE A 44 7.11 -1.09 13.45
CA PHE A 44 6.38 -0.29 14.42
C PHE A 44 6.29 -1.01 15.77
N SER A 45 6.53 -0.28 16.86
CA SER A 45 6.40 -0.77 18.24
C SER A 45 5.05 -0.37 18.87
N GLU A 46 4.75 -0.87 20.07
CA GLU A 46 3.51 -0.50 20.79
C GLU A 46 3.53 0.97 21.21
N GLU A 47 4.72 1.53 21.43
CA GLU A 47 4.93 2.96 21.72
C GLU A 47 4.50 3.83 20.53
N ASP A 48 4.75 3.41 19.29
CA ASP A 48 4.31 4.13 18.08
C ASP A 48 2.77 4.19 17.98
N ALA A 49 2.09 3.20 18.55
CA ALA A 49 0.62 3.13 18.62
C ALA A 49 0.04 3.85 19.84
N SER A 50 0.86 4.25 20.82
CA SER A 50 0.40 4.83 22.09
C SER A 50 -0.37 6.15 21.92
N HIS A 51 -0.10 6.88 20.83
CA HIS A 51 -0.76 8.13 20.48
C HIS A 51 -2.01 7.96 19.61
N VAL A 52 -2.31 6.74 19.14
CA VAL A 52 -3.48 6.42 18.33
C VAL A 52 -4.66 6.10 19.25
N LEU A 53 -5.32 7.15 19.76
CA LEU A 53 -6.43 7.04 20.72
C LEU A 53 -7.67 6.32 20.15
N GLN A 54 -7.89 6.40 18.84
CA GLN A 54 -8.90 5.63 18.13
C GLN A 54 -8.30 5.09 16.83
N PRO A 55 -8.36 3.76 16.60
CA PRO A 55 -8.00 3.22 15.30
C PRO A 55 -8.94 3.79 14.25
N HIS A 56 -8.36 4.34 13.19
CA HIS A 56 -9.11 4.78 12.02
C HIS A 56 -9.91 3.61 11.45
N SER A 57 -11.23 3.80 11.28
CA SER A 57 -12.10 2.83 10.62
C SER A 57 -12.34 3.17 9.14
N ASP A 58 -11.82 4.32 8.72
CA ASP A 58 -11.81 4.87 7.38
C ASP A 58 -10.50 4.54 6.66
N ALA A 59 -10.55 4.55 5.32
CA ALA A 59 -9.37 4.30 4.51
C ALA A 59 -8.40 5.48 4.60
N LEU A 60 -7.11 5.21 4.79
CA LEU A 60 -6.08 6.24 4.76
C LEU A 60 -5.94 6.75 3.32
N VAL A 61 -6.26 8.03 3.11
CA VAL A 61 -6.09 8.72 1.82
C VAL A 61 -4.99 9.75 1.96
N ILE A 62 -3.93 9.61 1.18
CA ILE A 62 -2.80 10.53 1.17
C ILE A 62 -2.68 11.24 -0.18
N THR A 63 -2.11 12.45 -0.15
CA THR A 63 -1.65 13.14 -1.36
C THR A 63 -0.19 12.75 -1.63
N MET A 64 0.11 12.41 -2.87
CA MET A 64 1.45 11.97 -3.29
C MET A 64 1.87 12.69 -4.57
N LEU A 65 3.15 13.00 -4.70
CA LEU A 65 3.69 13.51 -5.96
C LEU A 65 4.21 12.32 -6.77
N VAL A 66 3.57 12.05 -7.91
CA VAL A 66 3.92 10.92 -8.78
C VAL A 66 4.30 11.46 -10.15
N SER A 67 5.54 11.24 -10.57
CA SER A 67 6.08 11.73 -11.85
C SER A 67 5.80 13.22 -12.08
N ARG A 68 6.01 14.04 -11.04
CA ARG A 68 5.78 15.49 -11.00
C ARG A 68 4.31 15.93 -11.07
N VAL A 69 3.37 15.00 -10.88
CA VAL A 69 1.92 15.29 -10.80
C VAL A 69 1.40 14.97 -9.40
N ASN A 70 0.68 15.92 -8.80
CA ASN A 70 0.04 15.69 -7.50
C ASN A 70 -1.20 14.80 -7.66
N ILE A 71 -1.18 13.65 -6.99
CA ILE A 71 -2.31 12.71 -6.88
C ILE A 71 -2.88 12.86 -5.47
N HIS A 72 -4.05 13.48 -5.35
CA HIS A 72 -4.67 13.81 -4.06
C HIS A 72 -5.43 12.65 -3.39
N GLN A 73 -5.81 11.63 -4.15
CA GLN A 73 -6.67 10.55 -3.69
C GLN A 73 -5.97 9.19 -3.82
N THR A 74 -4.88 9.00 -3.07
CA THR A 74 -4.21 7.70 -3.01
C THR A 74 -4.65 6.95 -1.76
N VAL A 75 -5.35 5.83 -1.96
CA VAL A 75 -5.75 4.92 -0.87
C VAL A 75 -4.55 4.05 -0.50
N VAL A 76 -4.22 4.01 0.78
CA VAL A 76 -3.21 3.11 1.34
C VAL A 76 -3.92 1.82 1.80
N ASP A 77 -3.50 0.69 1.23
CA ASP A 77 -4.01 -0.64 1.57
C ASP A 77 -2.82 -1.56 1.93
N ASP A 78 -2.66 -1.85 3.22
CA ASP A 78 -1.64 -2.76 3.76
C ASP A 78 -1.92 -4.24 3.39
N GLY A 79 -3.14 -4.55 2.95
CA GLY A 79 -3.53 -5.89 2.48
C GLY A 79 -3.25 -6.13 0.99
N SER A 80 -2.80 -5.12 0.25
CA SER A 80 -2.55 -5.24 -1.18
C SER A 80 -1.09 -5.56 -1.49
N PHE A 81 -0.87 -6.58 -2.32
CA PHE A 81 0.46 -6.90 -2.83
C PHE A 81 0.90 -6.04 -4.02
N VAL A 82 -0.02 -5.25 -4.59
CA VAL A 82 0.22 -4.49 -5.82
C VAL A 82 -0.29 -3.05 -5.72
N ASN A 83 0.47 -2.13 -6.32
CA ASN A 83 0.05 -0.74 -6.49
C ASN A 83 -0.77 -0.63 -7.79
N VAL A 84 -1.97 -0.05 -7.71
CA VAL A 84 -2.87 0.08 -8.86
C VAL A 84 -3.10 1.54 -9.20
N LEU A 85 -2.71 1.94 -10.41
CA LEU A 85 -3.03 3.24 -10.97
C LEU A 85 -4.26 3.14 -11.88
N TYR A 86 -5.28 3.94 -11.60
CA TYR A 86 -6.47 3.99 -12.45
C TYR A 86 -6.15 4.58 -13.83
N LEU A 87 -6.72 4.01 -14.88
CA LEU A 87 -6.53 4.48 -16.26
C LEU A 87 -6.92 5.97 -16.43
N ARG A 88 -7.94 6.44 -15.72
CA ARG A 88 -8.34 7.86 -15.72
C ARG A 88 -7.22 8.75 -15.16
N THR A 89 -6.63 8.36 -14.04
CA THR A 89 -5.51 9.07 -13.41
C THR A 89 -4.29 9.05 -14.33
N PHE A 90 -3.94 7.90 -14.90
CA PHE A 90 -2.85 7.78 -15.88
C PHE A 90 -3.02 8.77 -17.06
N LYS A 91 -4.23 8.89 -17.61
CA LYS A 91 -4.52 9.86 -18.68
C LYS A 91 -4.39 11.32 -18.21
N GLN A 92 -4.79 11.61 -16.98
CA GLN A 92 -4.66 12.96 -16.41
C GLN A 92 -3.22 13.35 -16.08
N MET A 93 -2.36 12.36 -15.83
CA MET A 93 -0.93 12.58 -15.61
C MET A 93 -0.15 12.87 -16.90
N ASP A 94 -0.80 12.73 -18.07
CA ASP A 94 -0.20 12.98 -19.40
C ASP A 94 1.12 12.21 -19.64
N ILE A 95 1.19 10.99 -19.12
CA ILE A 95 2.35 10.11 -19.33
C ILE A 95 2.18 9.39 -20.66
N ASP A 96 3.22 9.42 -21.49
CA ASP A 96 3.20 8.73 -22.77
C ASP A 96 3.04 7.21 -22.58
N ALA A 97 2.03 6.65 -23.25
CA ALA A 97 1.69 5.23 -23.24
C ALA A 97 2.85 4.32 -23.69
N ARG A 98 3.84 4.83 -24.43
CA ARG A 98 5.06 4.09 -24.81
C ARG A 98 5.85 3.56 -23.60
N HIS A 99 5.71 4.20 -22.44
CA HIS A 99 6.38 3.77 -21.21
C HIS A 99 5.63 2.63 -20.50
N VAL A 100 4.41 2.32 -20.93
CA VAL A 100 3.61 1.21 -20.37
C VAL A 100 4.04 -0.09 -21.03
N ARG A 101 4.53 -1.02 -20.21
CA ARG A 101 4.92 -2.36 -20.66
C ARG A 101 3.75 -3.33 -20.51
N PRO A 102 3.63 -4.36 -21.36
CA PRO A 102 2.67 -5.42 -21.14
C PRO A 102 2.86 -6.07 -19.76
N PHE A 103 1.74 -6.39 -19.11
CA PHE A 103 1.72 -7.19 -17.89
C PHE A 103 0.93 -8.48 -18.18
N PRO A 104 1.58 -9.65 -18.14
CA PRO A 104 0.99 -10.87 -18.72
C PRO A 104 -0.01 -11.58 -17.80
N LYS A 105 -0.15 -11.15 -16.54
CA LYS A 105 -0.98 -11.84 -15.54
C LYS A 105 -2.20 -10.99 -15.17
N PRO A 106 -3.37 -11.59 -14.96
CA PRO A 106 -4.47 -10.86 -14.35
C PRO A 106 -4.19 -10.57 -12.87
N LEU A 107 -4.74 -9.48 -12.36
CA LEU A 107 -4.77 -9.18 -10.93
C LEU A 107 -6.00 -9.82 -10.31
N GLN A 108 -5.82 -10.51 -9.18
CA GLN A 108 -6.93 -11.09 -8.42
C GLN A 108 -7.41 -10.10 -7.36
N GLY A 109 -8.68 -9.71 -7.41
CA GLY A 109 -9.30 -8.89 -6.38
C GLY A 109 -9.76 -9.70 -5.17
N PHE A 110 -10.12 -9.02 -4.09
CA PHE A 110 -10.62 -9.64 -2.84
C PHE A 110 -11.86 -10.52 -3.01
N THR A 111 -12.67 -10.23 -4.02
CA THR A 111 -13.86 -11.01 -4.38
C THR A 111 -13.52 -12.28 -5.17
N GLY A 112 -12.23 -12.55 -5.41
CA GLY A 112 -11.74 -13.68 -6.19
C GLY A 112 -11.77 -13.46 -7.71
N TYR A 113 -12.37 -12.37 -8.19
CA TYR A 113 -12.41 -12.03 -9.60
C TYR A 113 -11.06 -11.57 -10.13
N TYR A 114 -10.78 -11.95 -11.37
CA TYR A 114 -9.57 -11.59 -12.10
C TYR A 114 -9.81 -10.39 -13.01
N VAL A 115 -8.90 -9.42 -13.00
CA VAL A 115 -8.94 -8.24 -13.85
C VAL A 115 -7.63 -8.13 -14.62
N ASN A 116 -7.73 -8.04 -15.95
CA ASN A 116 -6.58 -7.77 -16.80
C ASN A 116 -6.18 -6.28 -16.66
N SER A 117 -4.93 -6.03 -16.29
CA SER A 117 -4.39 -4.67 -16.31
C SER A 117 -4.10 -4.24 -17.76
N LYS A 118 -4.03 -2.93 -18.00
CA LYS A 118 -3.60 -2.40 -19.30
C LYS A 118 -2.09 -2.53 -19.52
N GLY A 119 -1.34 -2.80 -18.46
CA GLY A 119 0.10 -2.92 -18.44
C GLY A 119 0.66 -2.54 -17.08
N GLN A 120 1.96 -2.33 -17.04
CA GLN A 120 2.72 -1.89 -15.88
C GLN A 120 3.66 -0.76 -16.28
N ILE A 121 3.94 0.13 -15.33
CA ILE A 121 4.83 1.27 -15.53
C ILE A 121 5.59 1.52 -14.23
N ALA A 122 6.86 1.91 -14.34
CA ALA A 122 7.65 2.39 -13.21
C ALA A 122 7.51 3.91 -13.13
N LEU A 123 7.10 4.41 -11.97
CA LEU A 123 6.89 5.84 -11.72
C LEU A 123 7.71 6.27 -10.51
N VAL A 124 8.27 7.46 -10.56
CA VAL A 124 8.90 8.09 -9.40
C VAL A 124 7.79 8.61 -8.49
N VAL A 125 7.90 8.32 -7.21
CA VAL A 125 6.92 8.66 -6.17
C VAL A 125 7.65 9.37 -5.04
N GLU A 126 7.15 10.53 -4.64
CA GLU A 126 7.64 11.30 -3.50
C GLU A 126 6.53 11.42 -2.45
N LEU A 127 6.87 11.07 -1.21
CA LEU A 127 5.98 11.01 -0.06
C LEU A 127 6.39 12.03 0.99
N GLY A 128 5.79 13.21 0.94
CA GLY A 128 5.99 14.27 1.92
C GLY A 128 7.45 14.69 2.11
N LEU A 129 7.66 15.60 3.06
CA LEU A 129 8.95 15.83 3.69
C LEU A 129 8.85 15.31 5.12
N PRO A 130 9.94 14.81 5.73
CA PRO A 130 9.94 14.52 7.15
C PRO A 130 9.48 15.76 7.91
N PRO A 131 8.71 15.60 9.01
CA PRO A 131 8.29 16.74 9.82
C PRO A 131 9.53 17.53 10.22
N ALA A 132 9.49 18.86 10.01
CA ALA A 132 10.57 19.72 10.44
C ALA A 132 10.73 19.54 11.96
N THR A 133 11.87 19.02 12.39
CA THR A 133 12.21 18.92 13.81
C THR A 133 12.31 20.34 14.35
N GLY A 134 11.19 20.88 14.81
CA GLY A 134 11.17 22.06 15.64
C GLY A 134 11.75 21.66 16.99
N GLU A 135 13.07 21.70 17.09
CA GLU A 135 13.72 21.79 18.40
C GLU A 135 13.29 23.14 18.99
N SER A 136 12.24 23.09 19.80
CA SER A 136 11.87 24.21 20.66
C SER A 136 12.89 24.23 21.80
N LEU A 137 13.73 25.28 21.81
CA LEU A 137 14.59 25.68 22.91
C LEU A 137 13.82 25.79 24.24
#